data_AF-A0A2K4ZFK4-F1
#
_entry.id   AF-A0A2K4ZFK4-F1
#
_cell.length_a   1.000
_cell.length_b   1.000
_cell.length_c   1.000
_cell.angle_alpha   90.00
_cell.angle_beta   90.00
_cell.angle_gamma   90.00
#
_symmetry.space_group_name_H-M   'P 1'
#
loop_
_entity.id
_entity.type
_entity.pdbx_description
1 polymer ?
#
loop_
_entity_poly.entity_id
_entity_poly.type
_entity_poly.pdbx_seq_one_letter_code
_entity_poly.pdbx_strand_id
1 'polypeptide(L)'
;MKKLYIAYGSNMDEGQMAYRCPTARLLGQAEVEGYRLLFKGSLTGAYATIEPQEGGRVPALVWEIGEADEASLDRYEGFPSFYYKKDLTVRLDGQEVTAMVYIMDERRRLGEPGGAYYGVLERAYEKFGFPMETLETACRECRPDRALPGGWRTGDTCFLLTHKKKGLTNQYTVRGYDGRYFELYDRAQNFYRVSIGRMFRSREAALASLRGNGGVQDEA
;
A
#
# COMPACT_ATOMS: atom_id res chain seq x y z
N MET A 1 -30.52 18.36 -3.08
CA MET A 1 -29.87 18.12 -1.77
C MET A 1 -28.37 18.06 -1.95
N LYS A 2 -27.57 18.48 -0.97
CA LYS A 2 -26.10 18.35 -1.01
C LYS A 2 -25.67 17.16 -0.15
N LYS A 3 -24.65 16.42 -0.58
CA LYS A 3 -24.07 15.29 0.15
C LYS A 3 -22.57 15.47 0.36
N LEU A 4 -22.05 14.78 1.37
CA LEU A 4 -20.62 14.68 1.59
C LEU A 4 -20.08 13.42 0.94
N TYR A 5 -18.92 13.52 0.29
CA TYR A 5 -18.27 12.45 -0.44
C TYR A 5 -16.79 12.33 -0.03
N ILE A 6 -16.37 11.12 0.32
CA ILE A 6 -15.00 10.77 0.69
C ILE A 6 -14.25 10.28 -0.55
N ALA A 7 -13.20 11.01 -0.92
CA ALA A 7 -12.29 10.65 -2.00
C ALA A 7 -10.94 10.20 -1.43
N TYR A 8 -10.56 8.94 -1.68
CA TYR A 8 -9.23 8.37 -1.34
C TYR A 8 -8.43 7.94 -2.58
N GLY A 9 -8.98 8.16 -3.78
CA GLY A 9 -8.41 7.73 -5.06
C GLY A 9 -8.23 8.90 -6.04
N SER A 10 -8.47 8.67 -7.33
CA SER A 10 -8.27 9.71 -8.37
C SER A 10 -9.14 10.96 -8.19
N ASN A 11 -10.25 10.86 -7.47
CA ASN A 11 -11.10 12.00 -7.12
C ASN A 11 -10.47 12.91 -6.04
N MET A 12 -9.23 12.65 -5.61
CA MET A 12 -8.44 13.63 -4.86
C MET A 12 -7.81 14.69 -5.78
N ASP A 13 -7.70 14.42 -7.08
CA ASP A 13 -7.26 15.40 -8.07
C ASP A 13 -8.39 16.40 -8.37
N GLU A 14 -8.17 17.67 -8.01
CA GLU A 14 -9.17 18.72 -8.15
C GLU A 14 -9.56 18.98 -9.61
N GLY A 15 -8.64 18.80 -10.56
CA GLY A 15 -8.93 18.98 -11.98
C GLY A 15 -9.87 17.90 -12.50
N GLN A 16 -9.63 16.64 -12.11
CA GLN A 16 -10.54 15.55 -12.42
C GLN A 16 -11.89 15.69 -11.69
N MET A 17 -11.89 16.16 -10.44
CA MET A 17 -13.13 16.42 -9.72
C MET A 17 -13.94 17.54 -10.36
N ALA A 18 -13.32 18.65 -10.74
CA ALA A 18 -14.02 19.75 -11.41
C ALA A 18 -14.61 19.31 -12.77
N TYR A 19 -13.93 18.42 -13.49
CA TYR A 19 -14.45 17.85 -14.74
C TYR A 19 -15.66 16.93 -14.52
N ARG A 20 -15.60 16.05 -13.51
CA ARG A 20 -16.68 15.09 -13.22
C ARG A 20 -17.87 15.73 -12.51
N CYS A 21 -17.59 16.66 -11.60
CA CYS A 21 -18.49 17.24 -10.64
C CYS A 21 -18.32 18.77 -10.60
N PRO A 22 -18.88 19.51 -11.57
CA PRO A 22 -18.65 20.95 -11.69
C PRO A 22 -19.15 21.77 -10.50
N THR A 23 -20.06 21.24 -9.68
CA THR A 23 -20.56 21.92 -8.48
C THR A 23 -19.90 21.45 -7.18
N ALA A 24 -18.92 20.55 -7.26
CA ALA A 24 -18.24 20.02 -6.09
C ALA A 24 -17.38 21.08 -5.40
N ARG A 25 -17.39 21.05 -4.06
CA ARG A 25 -16.58 21.93 -3.22
C ARG A 25 -15.73 21.10 -2.27
N LEU A 26 -14.42 21.29 -2.30
CA LEU A 26 -13.51 20.67 -1.34
C LEU A 26 -13.78 21.27 0.05
N LEU A 27 -14.11 20.44 1.02
CA LEU A 27 -14.32 20.87 2.40
C LEU A 27 -13.05 20.77 3.23
N GLY A 28 -12.27 19.71 3.04
CA GLY A 28 -11.03 19.51 3.78
C GLY A 28 -10.50 18.09 3.71
N GLN A 29 -9.50 17.83 4.54
CA GLN A 29 -8.85 16.53 4.68
C GLN A 29 -9.52 15.74 5.82
N ALA A 30 -9.53 14.43 5.69
CA ALA A 30 -9.99 13.52 6.74
C ALA A 30 -9.18 12.21 6.71
N GLU A 31 -9.32 11.41 7.75
CA GLU A 31 -8.82 10.04 7.80
C GLU A 31 -9.99 9.06 7.94
N VAL A 32 -9.95 8.00 7.14
CA VAL A 32 -10.86 6.86 7.26
C VAL A 32 -10.21 5.83 8.17
N GLU A 33 -10.61 5.81 9.44
CA GLU A 33 -10.07 4.90 10.46
C GLU A 33 -10.62 3.48 10.34
N GLY A 34 -9.79 2.48 10.63
CA GLY A 34 -10.16 1.06 10.55
C GLY A 34 -10.16 0.50 9.12
N TYR A 35 -9.53 1.21 8.18
CA TYR A 35 -9.43 0.82 6.78
C TYR A 35 -7.99 0.86 6.27
N ARG A 36 -7.73 0.14 5.18
CA ARG A 36 -6.48 0.19 4.43
C ARG A 36 -6.73 0.49 2.97
N LEU A 37 -5.75 1.12 2.34
CA LEU A 37 -5.74 1.37 0.90
C LEU A 37 -5.19 0.14 0.17
N LEU A 38 -5.82 -0.23 -0.94
CA LEU A 38 -5.37 -1.31 -1.83
C LEU A 38 -5.58 -0.88 -3.27
N PHE A 39 -4.88 -1.54 -4.22
CA PHE A 39 -5.27 -1.50 -5.63
C PHE A 39 -5.78 -2.85 -6.11
N LYS A 40 -6.89 -2.82 -6.84
CA LYS A 40 -7.52 -4.02 -7.38
C LYS A 40 -7.79 -3.92 -8.86
N GLY A 41 -7.69 -5.08 -9.51
CA GLY A 41 -7.93 -5.23 -10.93
C GLY A 41 -9.37 -4.94 -11.32
N SER A 42 -9.50 -4.24 -12.43
CA SER A 42 -10.70 -3.98 -13.21
C SER A 42 -10.46 -4.36 -14.67
N LEU A 43 -11.46 -4.19 -15.53
CA LEU A 43 -11.37 -4.51 -16.96
C LEU A 43 -10.31 -3.66 -17.68
N THR A 44 -10.04 -2.45 -17.18
CA THR A 44 -9.22 -1.43 -17.85
C THR A 44 -7.90 -1.13 -17.14
N GLY A 45 -7.60 -1.80 -16.03
CA GLY A 45 -6.43 -1.53 -15.19
C GLY A 45 -6.69 -1.86 -13.74
N ALA A 46 -5.86 -1.38 -12.81
CA ALA A 46 -6.13 -1.48 -11.38
C ALA A 46 -6.31 -0.10 -10.75
N TYR A 47 -7.25 -0.01 -9.82
CA TYR A 47 -7.69 1.25 -9.21
C TYR A 47 -7.69 1.14 -7.69
N ALA A 48 -7.70 2.28 -7.01
CA ALA A 48 -7.72 2.33 -5.55
C ALA A 48 -9.06 1.85 -4.99
N THR A 49 -9.00 1.10 -3.88
CA THR A 49 -10.14 0.78 -3.02
C THR A 49 -9.70 0.82 -1.56
N ILE A 50 -10.66 0.89 -0.65
CA ILE A 50 -10.43 0.67 0.77
C ILE A 50 -11.09 -0.61 1.27
N GLU A 51 -10.47 -1.27 2.23
CA GLU A 51 -11.03 -2.44 2.92
C GLU A 51 -10.83 -2.32 4.43
N PRO A 52 -11.68 -2.94 5.26
CA PRO A 52 -11.47 -2.96 6.71
C PRO A 52 -10.11 -3.56 7.09
N GLN A 53 -9.35 -2.84 7.92
CA GLN A 53 -8.14 -3.31 8.58
C GLN A 53 -8.06 -2.66 9.96
N GLU A 54 -8.00 -3.47 11.00
CA GLU A 54 -7.84 -2.97 12.37
C GLU A 54 -6.53 -2.17 12.50
N GLY A 55 -6.62 -0.98 13.10
CA GLY A 55 -5.50 -0.03 13.22
C GLY A 55 -5.10 0.68 11.92
N GLY A 56 -5.71 0.31 10.77
CA GLY A 56 -5.48 0.97 9.49
C GLY A 56 -6.07 2.38 9.44
N ARG A 57 -5.44 3.26 8.65
CA ARG A 57 -5.91 4.62 8.40
C ARG A 57 -5.66 4.97 6.94
N VAL A 58 -6.68 5.51 6.29
CA VAL A 58 -6.58 5.97 4.88
C VAL A 58 -6.80 7.48 4.83
N PRO A 59 -5.79 8.26 4.43
CA PRO A 59 -5.96 9.67 4.12
C PRO A 59 -6.98 9.88 3.00
N ALA A 60 -7.86 10.86 3.16
CA ALA A 60 -8.90 11.16 2.20
C ALA A 60 -9.23 12.66 2.16
N LEU A 61 -9.90 13.07 1.09
CA LEU A 61 -10.53 14.38 0.98
C LEU A 61 -12.04 14.26 1.11
N VAL A 62 -12.66 15.23 1.78
CA VAL A 62 -14.11 15.35 1.87
C VAL A 62 -14.59 16.45 0.94
N TRP A 63 -15.50 16.08 0.05
CA TRP A 63 -16.14 16.97 -0.91
C TRP A 63 -17.62 17.15 -0.57
N GLU A 64 -18.15 18.35 -0.75
CA GLU A 64 -19.58 18.61 -0.83
C GLU A 64 -19.99 18.51 -2.30
N ILE A 65 -20.96 17.64 -2.62
CA ILE A 65 -21.41 17.38 -3.99
C ILE A 65 -22.92 17.59 -4.13
N GLY A 66 -23.36 18.00 -5.32
CA GLY A 66 -24.78 18.08 -5.69
C GLY A 66 -25.34 16.75 -6.21
N GLU A 67 -26.65 16.69 -6.45
CA GLU A 67 -27.30 15.49 -7.02
C GLU A 67 -26.80 15.15 -8.42
N ALA A 68 -26.56 16.17 -9.27
CA ALA A 68 -26.01 15.97 -10.60
C ALA A 68 -24.57 15.44 -10.58
N ASP A 69 -23.78 15.89 -9.60
CA ASP A 69 -22.42 15.42 -9.36
C ASP A 69 -22.44 13.94 -8.91
N GLU A 70 -23.33 13.58 -7.97
CA GLU A 70 -23.50 12.19 -7.54
C GLU A 70 -23.86 11.27 -8.70
N ALA A 71 -24.82 11.68 -9.55
CA ALA A 71 -25.20 10.92 -10.74
C ALA A 71 -24.04 10.80 -11.75
N SER A 72 -23.16 11.80 -11.82
CA SER A 72 -21.95 11.76 -12.64
C SER A 72 -20.93 10.76 -12.09
N LEU A 73 -20.70 10.79 -10.77
CA LEU A 73 -19.85 9.83 -10.07
C LEU A 73 -20.38 8.40 -10.22
N ASP A 74 -21.69 8.18 -10.11
CA ASP A 74 -22.30 6.85 -10.29
C ASP A 74 -21.95 6.21 -11.62
N ARG A 75 -22.03 7.00 -12.70
CA ARG A 75 -21.65 6.55 -14.04
C ARG A 75 -20.15 6.31 -14.14
N TYR A 76 -19.35 7.19 -13.55
CA TYR A 76 -17.89 7.10 -13.60
C TYR A 76 -17.34 5.89 -12.83
N GLU A 77 -17.85 5.66 -11.62
CA GLU A 77 -17.44 4.55 -10.74
C GLU A 77 -18.10 3.22 -11.14
N GLY A 78 -18.98 3.22 -12.15
CA GLY A 78 -19.69 2.02 -12.60
C GLY A 78 -20.59 1.41 -11.54
N PHE A 79 -21.22 2.26 -10.71
CA PHE A 79 -22.16 1.84 -9.66
C PHE A 79 -23.41 1.17 -10.27
N PRO A 80 -23.94 0.09 -9.67
CA PRO A 80 -23.45 -0.63 -8.48
C PRO A 80 -22.51 -1.80 -8.80
N SER A 81 -22.14 -2.03 -10.06
CA SER A 81 -21.45 -3.25 -10.49
C SER A 81 -19.94 -3.27 -10.22
N PHE A 82 -19.28 -2.11 -10.25
CA PHE A 82 -17.83 -1.99 -10.04
C PHE A 82 -17.49 -1.54 -8.63
N TYR A 83 -18.13 -0.45 -8.21
CA TYR A 83 -18.08 0.06 -6.85
C TYR A 83 -19.49 0.07 -6.25
N TYR A 84 -19.58 -0.21 -4.95
CA TYR A 84 -20.78 0.00 -4.15
C TYR A 84 -20.63 1.26 -3.28
N LYS A 85 -21.76 1.85 -2.88
CA LYS A 85 -21.81 2.99 -1.97
C LYS A 85 -21.90 2.53 -0.54
N LYS A 86 -21.14 3.18 0.33
CA LYS A 86 -21.23 3.02 1.79
C LYS A 86 -21.15 4.40 2.43
N ASP A 87 -21.84 4.59 3.54
CA ASP A 87 -21.65 5.78 4.37
C ASP A 87 -20.63 5.46 5.47
N LEU A 88 -19.62 6.31 5.61
CA LEU A 88 -18.62 6.23 6.68
C LEU A 88 -18.62 7.53 7.47
N THR A 89 -18.37 7.40 8.78
CA THR A 89 -18.13 8.54 9.65
C THR A 89 -16.65 8.87 9.65
N VAL A 90 -16.31 10.11 9.36
CA VAL A 90 -14.94 10.63 9.40
C VAL A 90 -14.90 11.92 10.20
N ARG A 91 -13.71 12.29 10.68
CA ARG A 91 -13.52 13.55 11.40
C ARG A 91 -13.02 14.64 10.44
N LEU A 92 -13.84 15.67 10.24
CA LEU A 92 -13.53 16.84 9.42
C LEU A 92 -13.51 18.07 10.33
N ASP A 93 -12.38 18.79 10.38
CA ASP A 93 -12.19 19.97 11.24
C ASP A 93 -12.59 19.76 12.71
N GLY A 94 -12.33 18.55 13.23
CA GLY A 94 -12.64 18.16 14.61
C GLY A 94 -14.09 17.73 14.84
N GLN A 95 -14.96 17.78 13.83
CA GLN A 95 -16.35 17.32 13.90
C GLN A 95 -16.52 15.98 13.20
N GLU A 96 -17.35 15.10 13.76
CA GLU A 96 -17.75 13.86 13.09
C GLU A 96 -18.81 14.17 12.04
N VAL A 97 -18.55 13.73 10.81
CA VAL A 97 -19.47 13.87 9.69
C VAL A 97 -19.64 12.52 9.00
N THR A 98 -20.88 12.20 8.61
CA THR A 98 -21.18 11.04 7.78
C THR A 98 -21.12 11.43 6.31
N ALA A 99 -20.31 10.71 5.54
CA ALA A 99 -20.10 10.97 4.13
C ALA A 99 -20.10 9.67 3.33
N MET A 100 -20.59 9.75 2.11
CA MET A 100 -20.63 8.60 1.21
C MET A 100 -19.23 8.29 0.68
N VAL A 101 -18.98 7.02 0.40
CA VAL A 101 -17.74 6.54 -0.21
C VAL A 101 -18.05 5.43 -1.21
N TYR A 102 -17.26 5.35 -2.27
CA TYR A 102 -17.30 4.24 -3.21
C TYR A 102 -16.28 3.20 -2.79
N ILE A 103 -16.64 1.91 -2.71
CA ILE A 103 -15.72 0.81 -2.38
C ILE A 103 -15.85 -0.28 -3.46
N MET A 104 -14.74 -0.82 -3.96
CA MET A 104 -14.77 -1.95 -4.90
C MET A 104 -15.15 -3.24 -4.19
N ASP A 105 -15.81 -4.14 -4.94
CA ASP A 105 -16.08 -5.51 -4.47
C ASP A 105 -14.81 -6.18 -3.93
N GLU A 106 -14.87 -6.64 -2.68
CA GLU A 106 -13.78 -7.26 -1.94
C GLU A 106 -13.28 -8.56 -2.58
N ARG A 107 -14.09 -9.21 -3.43
CA ARG A 107 -13.72 -10.44 -4.15
C ARG A 107 -12.76 -10.20 -5.32
N ARG A 108 -12.61 -8.95 -5.76
CA ARG A 108 -11.66 -8.61 -6.83
C ARG A 108 -10.23 -8.86 -6.38
N ARG A 109 -9.40 -9.34 -7.31
CA ARG A 109 -7.97 -9.60 -7.07
C ARG A 109 -7.19 -8.30 -6.99
N LEU A 110 -6.14 -8.30 -6.18
CA LEU A 110 -5.15 -7.24 -6.18
C LEU A 110 -4.55 -7.08 -7.58
N GLY A 111 -4.21 -5.85 -7.93
CA GLY A 111 -3.67 -5.52 -9.24
C GLY A 111 -2.81 -4.28 -9.20
N GLU A 112 -1.73 -4.26 -9.96
CA GLU A 112 -0.84 -3.12 -10.02
C GLU A 112 -1.48 -1.95 -10.78
N PRO A 113 -1.53 -0.74 -10.18
CA PRO A 113 -2.03 0.44 -10.88
C PRO A 113 -1.10 0.82 -12.03
N GLY A 114 -1.67 1.30 -13.13
CA GLY A 114 -0.87 1.91 -14.20
C GLY A 114 -0.16 3.17 -13.70
N GLY A 115 1.07 3.42 -14.16
CA GLY A 115 1.89 4.54 -13.68
C GLY A 115 1.22 5.91 -13.81
N ALA A 116 0.43 6.14 -14.86
CA ALA A 116 -0.34 7.38 -15.01
C ALA A 116 -1.41 7.55 -13.92
N TYR A 117 -2.07 6.47 -13.51
CA TYR A 117 -3.06 6.49 -12.42
C TYR A 117 -2.38 6.65 -11.06
N TYR A 118 -1.31 5.88 -10.81
CA TYR A 118 -0.55 5.98 -9.57
C TYR A 118 -0.01 7.40 -9.36
N GLY A 119 0.55 8.01 -10.41
CA GLY A 119 1.04 9.39 -10.35
C GLY A 119 -0.02 10.44 -10.04
N VAL A 120 -1.31 10.18 -10.31
CA VAL A 120 -2.40 11.06 -9.85
C VAL A 120 -2.51 11.03 -8.33
N LEU A 121 -2.44 9.83 -7.73
CA LEU A 121 -2.49 9.68 -6.28
C LEU A 121 -1.22 10.24 -5.63
N GLU A 122 -0.04 9.99 -6.18
CA GLU A 122 1.22 10.56 -5.66
C GLU A 122 1.15 12.08 -5.57
N ARG A 123 0.74 12.75 -6.66
CA ARG A 123 0.60 14.22 -6.67
C ARG A 123 -0.42 14.72 -5.65
N ALA A 124 -1.52 13.99 -5.46
CA ALA A 124 -2.51 14.34 -4.45
C ALA A 124 -1.93 14.18 -3.03
N TYR A 125 -1.25 13.06 -2.76
CA TYR A 125 -0.61 12.80 -1.48
C TYR A 125 0.44 13.87 -1.16
N GLU A 126 1.30 14.23 -2.12
CA GLU A 126 2.28 15.32 -1.99
C GLU A 126 1.60 16.66 -1.71
N LYS A 127 0.57 17.01 -2.50
CA LYS A 127 -0.14 18.29 -2.38
C LYS A 127 -0.80 18.48 -1.02
N PHE A 128 -1.44 17.43 -0.49
CA PHE A 128 -2.17 17.50 0.77
C PHE A 128 -1.33 17.09 1.98
N GLY A 129 -0.06 16.70 1.78
CA GLY A 129 0.85 16.32 2.86
C GLY A 129 0.48 14.98 3.50
N PHE A 130 -0.14 14.08 2.74
CA PHE A 130 -0.53 12.75 3.22
C PHE A 130 0.69 11.81 3.36
N PRO A 131 0.65 10.84 4.29
CA PRO A 131 1.73 9.87 4.48
C PRO A 131 1.90 9.00 3.23
N MET A 132 3.01 9.23 2.50
CA MET A 132 3.34 8.46 1.29
C MET A 132 3.46 6.96 1.55
N GLU A 133 3.84 6.57 2.78
CA GLU A 133 3.91 5.18 3.22
C GLU A 133 2.59 4.42 3.00
N THR A 134 1.43 5.07 3.20
CA THR A 134 0.12 4.44 2.95
C THR A 134 -0.04 4.06 1.47
N LEU A 135 0.36 4.96 0.57
CA LEU A 135 0.25 4.75 -0.88
C LEU A 135 1.27 3.72 -1.38
N GLU A 136 2.52 3.83 -0.92
CA GLU A 136 3.62 2.91 -1.26
C GLU A 136 3.35 1.49 -0.76
N THR A 137 2.82 1.35 0.46
CA THR A 137 2.45 0.06 1.04
C THR A 137 1.35 -0.58 0.21
N ALA A 138 0.28 0.17 -0.11
CA ALA A 138 -0.79 -0.32 -0.98
C ALA A 138 -0.24 -0.80 -2.35
N CYS A 139 0.66 -0.04 -2.97
CA CYS A 139 1.27 -0.40 -4.25
C CYS A 139 2.12 -1.68 -4.16
N ARG A 140 2.89 -1.83 -3.07
CA ARG A 140 3.72 -3.01 -2.81
C ARG A 140 2.88 -4.26 -2.60
N GLU A 141 1.78 -4.14 -1.85
CA GLU A 141 0.86 -5.24 -1.58
C GLU A 141 0.13 -5.73 -2.83
N CYS A 142 0.02 -4.89 -3.87
CA CYS A 142 -0.63 -5.28 -5.12
C CYS A 142 0.10 -6.35 -5.92
N ARG A 143 1.33 -6.69 -5.50
CA ARG A 143 2.16 -7.72 -6.12
C ARG A 143 2.50 -8.83 -5.11
N PRO A 144 1.51 -9.60 -4.62
CA PRO A 144 1.78 -10.64 -3.63
C PRO A 144 2.72 -11.74 -4.16
N ASP A 145 2.78 -11.93 -5.50
CA ASP A 145 3.54 -12.99 -6.18
C ASP A 145 4.76 -12.51 -6.97
N ARG A 146 5.21 -11.25 -6.83
CA ARG A 146 6.44 -10.85 -7.54
C ARG A 146 7.63 -11.55 -6.89
N ALA A 147 8.28 -12.43 -7.65
CA ALA A 147 9.59 -12.93 -7.30
C ALA A 147 10.54 -11.74 -7.06
N LEU A 148 10.97 -11.60 -5.81
CA LEU A 148 11.98 -10.65 -5.39
C LEU A 148 13.35 -11.13 -5.94
N PRO A 149 14.36 -10.25 -6.04
CA PRO A 149 15.68 -10.61 -6.54
C PRO A 149 16.24 -11.89 -5.88
N GLY A 150 16.87 -12.79 -6.63
CA GLY A 150 17.33 -14.09 -6.09
C GLY A 150 16.21 -15.09 -5.76
N GLY A 151 15.03 -14.91 -6.36
CA GLY A 151 13.90 -15.83 -6.26
C GLY A 151 13.20 -15.82 -4.90
N TRP A 152 13.41 -14.80 -4.08
CA TRP A 152 12.74 -14.63 -2.79
C TRP A 152 11.27 -14.25 -3.01
N ARG A 153 10.40 -14.57 -2.05
CA ARG A 153 9.00 -14.16 -2.04
C ARG A 153 8.66 -13.51 -0.70
N THR A 154 7.65 -12.66 -0.70
CA THR A 154 7.07 -12.17 0.54
C THR A 154 6.52 -13.36 1.34
N GLY A 155 6.85 -13.42 2.62
CA GLY A 155 6.55 -14.55 3.51
C GLY A 155 7.64 -15.61 3.58
N ASP A 156 8.65 -15.60 2.69
CA ASP A 156 9.75 -16.55 2.76
C ASP A 156 10.51 -16.41 4.08
N THR A 157 10.93 -17.55 4.62
CA THR A 157 11.85 -17.59 5.76
C THR A 157 13.29 -17.38 5.28
N CYS A 158 13.98 -16.41 5.88
CA CYS A 158 15.37 -16.09 5.65
C CYS A 158 16.20 -16.26 6.93
N PHE A 159 17.46 -16.65 6.80
CA PHE A 159 18.42 -16.72 7.89
C PHE A 159 19.52 -15.69 7.69
N LEU A 160 19.86 -14.95 8.76
CA LEU A 160 20.99 -14.01 8.76
C LEU A 160 22.04 -14.47 9.77
N LEU A 161 23.31 -14.30 9.43
CA LEU A 161 24.41 -14.40 10.39
C LEU A 161 24.41 -13.18 11.31
N THR A 162 24.08 -13.39 12.58
CA THR A 162 24.07 -12.35 13.61
C THR A 162 25.42 -12.23 14.31
N HIS A 163 26.20 -13.30 14.39
CA HIS A 163 27.56 -13.26 14.94
C HIS A 163 28.51 -14.25 14.23
N LYS A 164 29.31 -13.74 13.27
CA LYS A 164 30.20 -14.54 12.41
C LYS A 164 31.15 -15.46 13.19
N LYS A 165 31.89 -14.93 14.17
CA LYS A 165 32.88 -15.70 14.97
C LYS A 165 32.26 -16.82 15.82
N LYS A 166 30.97 -16.71 16.16
CA LYS A 166 30.26 -17.68 17.00
C LYS A 166 29.32 -18.57 16.18
N GLY A 167 29.23 -18.37 14.86
CA GLY A 167 28.28 -19.07 14.01
C GLY A 167 26.83 -18.89 14.47
N LEU A 168 26.45 -17.71 14.97
CA LEU A 168 25.07 -17.47 15.38
C LEU A 168 24.24 -16.98 14.20
N THR A 169 23.05 -17.53 14.07
CA THR A 169 22.08 -17.23 13.03
C THR A 169 20.70 -17.02 13.64
N ASN A 170 19.96 -16.02 13.16
CA ASN A 170 18.54 -15.85 13.50
C ASN A 170 17.67 -16.01 12.25
N GLN A 171 16.39 -16.35 12.50
CA GLN A 171 15.36 -16.48 11.49
C GLN A 171 14.59 -15.16 11.34
N TYR A 172 14.27 -14.81 10.11
CA TYR A 172 13.54 -13.62 9.71
C TYR A 172 12.51 -13.95 8.63
N THR A 173 11.47 -13.14 8.52
CA THR A 173 10.45 -13.23 7.46
C THR A 173 10.67 -12.13 6.44
N VAL A 174 10.76 -12.51 5.16
CA VAL A 174 10.88 -11.57 4.04
C VAL A 174 9.55 -10.83 3.84
N ARG A 175 9.57 -9.50 3.80
CA ARG A 175 8.38 -8.69 3.50
C ARG A 175 8.41 -8.03 2.14
N GLY A 176 9.57 -7.55 1.72
CA GLY A 176 9.69 -6.81 0.47
C GLY A 176 11.12 -6.52 0.05
N TYR A 177 11.25 -5.75 -1.03
CA TYR A 177 12.51 -5.26 -1.56
C TYR A 177 12.31 -3.83 -2.06
N ASP A 178 13.07 -2.88 -1.53
CA ASP A 178 12.93 -1.44 -1.79
C ASP A 178 13.73 -0.94 -3.02
N GLY A 179 14.27 -1.86 -3.82
CA GLY A 179 15.17 -1.55 -4.94
C GLY A 179 16.65 -1.62 -4.59
N ARG A 180 17.00 -1.70 -3.30
CA ARG A 180 18.40 -1.83 -2.83
C ARG A 180 18.55 -2.86 -1.72
N TYR A 181 17.64 -2.89 -0.75
CA TYR A 181 17.66 -3.77 0.41
C TYR A 181 16.34 -4.56 0.53
N PHE A 182 16.45 -5.74 1.12
CA PHE A 182 15.32 -6.53 1.57
C PHE A 182 14.84 -6.04 2.92
N GLU A 183 13.52 -6.00 3.06
CA GLU A 183 12.81 -5.67 4.29
C GLU A 183 12.44 -6.96 5.02
N LEU A 184 12.95 -7.12 6.23
CA LEU A 184 12.84 -8.35 7.02
C LEU A 184 12.27 -8.04 8.41
N TYR A 185 11.53 -9.00 8.95
CA TYR A 185 11.05 -8.94 10.34
C TYR A 185 11.55 -10.15 11.13
N ASP A 186 11.97 -9.95 12.37
CA ASP A 186 12.25 -11.05 13.29
C ASP A 186 10.96 -11.60 13.93
N ARG A 187 11.11 -12.58 14.84
CA ARG A 187 9.97 -13.14 15.58
C ARG A 187 9.27 -12.15 16.49
N ALA A 188 9.98 -11.14 16.97
CA ALA A 188 9.44 -10.06 17.82
C ALA A 188 8.88 -8.89 16.99
N GLN A 189 8.75 -9.05 15.66
CA GLN A 189 8.30 -8.01 14.73
C GLN A 189 9.21 -6.78 14.66
N ASN A 190 10.50 -6.91 15.01
CA ASN A 190 11.46 -5.85 14.75
C ASN A 190 11.82 -5.80 13.26
N PHE A 191 11.87 -4.59 12.71
CA PHE A 191 12.17 -4.34 11.29
C PHE A 191 13.67 -4.24 11.00
N TYR A 192 14.10 -4.81 9.87
CA TYR A 192 15.48 -4.80 9.39
C TYR A 192 15.56 -4.56 7.88
N ARG A 193 16.58 -3.81 7.44
CA ARG A 193 16.97 -3.68 6.03
C ARG A 193 18.29 -4.40 5.76
N VAL A 194 18.30 -5.32 4.81
CA VAL A 194 19.43 -6.24 4.61
C VAL A 194 19.73 -6.44 3.12
N SER A 195 21.00 -6.46 2.75
CA SER A 195 21.40 -6.77 1.37
C SER A 195 21.26 -8.26 1.07
N ILE A 196 20.95 -8.60 -0.20
CA ILE A 196 20.71 -9.98 -0.62
C ILE A 196 21.86 -10.94 -0.28
N GLY A 197 23.12 -10.48 -0.36
CA GLY A 197 24.30 -11.30 -0.06
C GLY A 197 24.44 -11.70 1.41
N ARG A 198 23.60 -11.17 2.30
CA ARG A 198 23.56 -11.54 3.74
C ARG A 198 22.42 -12.50 4.07
N MET A 199 21.57 -12.82 3.09
CA MET A 199 20.37 -13.63 3.25
C MET A 199 20.62 -15.07 2.81
N PHE A 200 20.22 -16.03 3.64
CA PHE A 200 20.40 -17.45 3.38
C PHE A 200 19.09 -18.21 3.50
N ARG A 201 18.91 -19.24 2.66
CA ARG A 201 17.71 -20.09 2.63
C ARG A 201 17.62 -21.05 3.82
N SER A 202 18.76 -21.35 4.45
CA SER A 202 18.82 -22.20 5.64
C SER A 202 19.94 -21.77 6.57
N ARG A 203 19.88 -22.26 7.82
CA ARG A 203 20.95 -22.08 8.80
C ARG A 203 22.26 -22.70 8.32
N GLU A 204 22.20 -23.86 7.68
CA GLU A 204 23.36 -24.60 7.17
C GLU A 204 24.07 -23.80 6.08
N ALA A 205 23.31 -23.22 5.14
CA ALA A 205 23.84 -22.36 4.09
C ALA A 205 24.52 -21.10 4.67
N ALA A 206 23.91 -20.49 5.69
CA ALA A 206 24.48 -19.36 6.40
C ALA A 206 25.82 -19.71 7.05
N LEU A 207 25.90 -20.85 7.74
CA LEU A 207 27.14 -21.29 8.40
C LEU A 207 28.21 -21.74 7.41
N ALA A 208 27.84 -22.38 6.31
CA ALA A 208 28.76 -22.79 5.25
C ALA A 208 29.49 -21.59 4.62
N SER A 209 28.81 -20.44 4.50
CA SER A 209 29.42 -19.21 3.98
C SER A 209 30.61 -18.69 4.80
N LEU A 210 30.71 -19.06 6.09
CA LEU A 210 31.85 -18.69 6.93
C LEU A 210 33.12 -19.49 6.59
N ARG A 211 32.96 -20.71 6.05
CA ARG A 211 34.09 -21.63 5.76
C ARG A 211 34.78 -21.32 4.42
N GLY A 212 34.08 -20.65 3.49
CA GLY A 212 34.61 -20.31 2.16
C GLY A 212 35.60 -19.14 2.13
N ASN A 213 35.75 -18.37 3.23
CA ASN A 213 36.64 -17.21 3.30
C ASN A 213 38.00 -17.49 3.99
N GLY A 214 38.34 -18.76 4.23
CA GLY A 214 39.53 -19.17 5.01
C GLY A 214 40.68 -19.76 4.18
N GLY A 215 40.82 -19.41 2.90
CA GLY A 215 41.90 -19.90 2.05
C GLY A 215 42.97 -18.84 1.79
N VAL A 216 43.94 -18.69 2.70
CA VAL A 216 45.33 -18.35 2.35
C VAL A 216 46.22 -19.21 3.25
N GLN A 217 47.04 -20.02 2.60
CA GLN A 217 48.08 -20.87 3.17
C GLN A 217 49.13 -20.01 3.88
N ASP A 218 49.63 -20.49 5.01
CA ASP A 218 51.03 -20.28 5.40
C ASP A 218 51.49 -21.58 6.08
N GLU A 219 52.15 -22.43 5.28
CA GLU A 219 53.13 -23.39 5.77
C GLU A 219 54.51 -22.73 5.63
N ALA A 220 55.22 -22.62 6.75
CA ALA A 220 56.68 -22.51 6.82
C ALA A 220 57.15 -23.21 8.09
#